data_AF-A0A1F8U5Z5-F1
#
_entry.id   AF-A0A1F8U5Z5-F1
#
_cell.length_a   1.000
_cell.length_b   1.000
_cell.length_c   1.000
_cell.angle_alpha   90.00
_cell.angle_beta   90.00
_cell.angle_gamma   90.00
#
_symmetry.space_group_name_H-M   'P 1'
#
loop_
_entity.id
_entity.type
_entity.pdbx_description
1 polymer ?
#
loop_
_entity_poly.entity_id
_entity_poly.type
_entity_poly.pdbx_seq_one_letter_code
_entity_poly.pdbx_strand_id
1 'polypeptide(L)' 'MEYRDSNYKMANIVELDDGFFGSPDVGGKRGRGTSKMKVIIGISLTDEGKPQFAKMEVV' A
#
# COMPACT_ATOMS: atom_id res chain seq x y z
N MET A 1 7.04 16.75 4.65
CA MET A 1 6.23 15.90 3.75
C MET A 1 4.94 15.47 4.44
N GLU A 2 5.02 14.99 5.70
CA GLU A 2 3.86 14.61 6.54
C GLU A 2 2.73 15.63 6.59
N TYR A 3 3.03 16.93 6.78
CA TYR A 3 1.98 17.96 6.85
C TYR A 3 1.16 18.12 5.55
N ARG A 4 1.75 17.84 4.38
CA ARG A 4 0.98 17.83 3.13
C ARG A 4 0.16 16.54 3.03
N ASP A 5 0.74 15.43 3.46
CA ASP A 5 0.13 14.11 3.40
C ASP A 5 -1.08 13.97 4.35
N SER A 6 -1.06 14.64 5.51
CA SER A 6 -2.19 14.70 6.45
C SER A 6 -3.43 15.38 5.87
N ASN A 7 -3.27 16.21 4.83
CA ASN A 7 -4.37 16.87 4.14
C ASN A 7 -5.02 15.97 3.09
N TYR A 8 -4.35 14.89 2.65
CA TYR A 8 -4.87 13.92 1.69
C TYR A 8 -5.53 12.76 2.45
N LYS A 9 -6.77 12.97 2.88
CA LYS A 9 -7.60 11.90 3.46
C LYS A 9 -8.26 11.11 2.34
N MET A 10 -8.14 9.78 2.40
CA MET A 10 -8.93 8.91 1.54
C MET A 10 -10.41 9.03 1.93
N ALA A 11 -11.27 9.22 0.94
CA ALA A 11 -12.72 9.27 1.12
C ALA A 11 -13.33 7.91 0.77
N ASN A 12 -14.55 7.65 1.27
CA ASN A 12 -15.34 6.45 0.99
C ASN A 12 -14.71 5.13 1.49
N ILE A 13 -15.11 4.00 0.87
CA ILE A 13 -14.61 2.67 1.20
C ILE A 13 -13.13 2.60 0.87
N VAL A 14 -12.33 2.15 1.82
CA VAL A 14 -10.89 1.94 1.63
C VAL A 14 -10.58 0.47 1.80
N GLU A 15 -10.04 -0.15 0.76
CA GLU A 15 -9.47 -1.50 0.81
C GLU A 15 -7.99 -1.40 1.19
N LEU A 16 -7.56 -2.22 2.16
CA LEU A 16 -6.17 -2.27 2.62
C LEU A 16 -5.55 -3.63 2.28
N ASP A 17 -4.35 -3.60 1.70
CA ASP A 17 -3.57 -4.80 1.39
C ASP A 17 -2.07 -4.59 1.65
N ASP A 18 -1.30 -5.69 1.72
CA ASP A 18 0.14 -5.69 1.94
C ASP A 18 0.95 -6.11 0.71
N GLY A 19 1.90 -5.27 0.32
CA GLY A 19 2.83 -5.48 -0.80
C GLY A 19 4.27 -5.68 -0.35
N PHE A 20 5.06 -6.39 -1.16
CA PHE A 20 6.48 -6.63 -0.91
C PHE A 20 7.33 -6.25 -2.13
N PHE A 21 8.13 -5.19 -2.03
CA PHE A 21 8.88 -4.61 -3.15
C PHE A 21 10.39 -4.83 -3.01
N GLY A 22 11.03 -5.22 -4.11
CA GLY A 22 12.49 -5.42 -4.19
C GLY A 22 12.89 -6.70 -4.93
N SER A 23 14.18 -6.78 -5.25
CA SER A 23 14.79 -7.95 -5.89
C SER A 23 14.68 -9.19 -4.99
N PRO A 24 14.63 -10.40 -5.55
CA PRO A 24 14.76 -11.62 -4.75
C PRO A 24 16.16 -11.69 -4.13
N ASP A 25 16.24 -12.02 -2.85
CA ASP A 25 17.50 -12.47 -2.26
C ASP A 25 17.82 -13.89 -2.77
N VAL A 26 19.10 -14.21 -2.93
CA VAL A 26 19.54 -15.55 -3.34
C VAL A 26 19.06 -16.57 -2.31
N GLY A 27 18.14 -17.46 -2.71
CA GLY A 27 17.51 -18.44 -1.82
C GLY A 27 16.43 -17.90 -0.88
N GLY A 28 16.04 -16.63 -1.01
CA GLY A 28 15.03 -15.98 -0.15
C GLY A 28 13.57 -16.31 -0.51
N LYS A 29 12.66 -16.09 0.44
CA LYS A 29 11.21 -16.24 0.23
C LYS A 29 10.63 -15.09 -0.60
N ARG A 30 9.55 -15.37 -1.34
CA ARG A 30 8.71 -14.37 -2.02
C ARG A 30 7.49 -14.03 -1.16
N GLY A 31 7.13 -12.75 -1.05
CA GLY A 31 5.94 -12.31 -0.32
C GLY A 31 6.13 -12.41 1.20
N ARG A 32 5.13 -12.88 1.95
CA ARG A 32 5.18 -12.90 3.42
C ARG A 32 6.39 -13.66 3.97
N GLY A 33 7.08 -13.06 4.94
CA GLY A 33 8.31 -13.61 5.52
C GLY A 33 9.56 -13.42 4.65
N THR A 34 9.49 -12.56 3.63
CA THR A 34 10.64 -12.03 2.90
C THR A 34 11.30 -10.88 3.66
N SER A 35 12.55 -10.59 3.31
CA SER A 35 13.34 -9.42 3.73
C SER A 35 13.04 -8.15 2.92
N LYS A 36 12.27 -8.27 1.84
CA LYS A 36 11.86 -7.15 0.98
C LYS A 36 11.08 -6.09 1.77
N MET A 37 11.14 -4.86 1.29
CA MET A 37 10.36 -3.77 1.86
C MET A 37 8.87 -4.10 1.82
N LYS A 38 8.27 -4.13 3.01
CA LYS A 38 6.83 -4.27 3.16
C LYS A 38 6.18 -2.90 2.99
N VAL A 39 5.08 -2.87 2.26
CA VAL A 39 4.32 -1.65 1.99
C VAL A 39 2.86 -1.94 2.27
N ILE A 40 2.21 -1.08 3.05
CA ILE A 40 0.76 -1.09 3.18
C ILE A 40 0.19 -0.22 2.07
N ILE A 41 -0.83 -0.73 1.40
CA ILE A 41 -1.50 -0.06 0.29
C ILE A 41 -2.96 0.12 0.67
N GLY A 42 -3.42 1.37 0.70
CA GLY A 42 -4.83 1.70 0.82
C GLY A 42 -5.39 2.18 -0.51
N ILE A 43 -6.51 1.62 -0.96
CA ILE A 43 -7.21 2.00 -2.18
C ILE A 43 -8.60 2.52 -1.81
N SER A 44 -8.85 3.78 -2.09
CA SER A 44 -10.20 4.36 -2.00
C SER A 44 -11.05 4.01 -3.22
N LEU A 45 -12.32 3.71 -2.98
CA LEU A 45 -13.29 3.37 -4.00
C LEU A 45 -14.35 4.48 -4.15
N THR A 46 -14.86 4.65 -5.37
CA THR A 46 -16.09 5.42 -5.59
C THR A 46 -17.30 4.68 -5.00
N ASP A 47 -18.45 5.33 -4.93
CA ASP A 47 -19.70 4.72 -4.47
C ASP A 47 -20.13 3.52 -5.35
N GLU A 48 -19.66 3.47 -6.59
CA GLU A 48 -19.84 2.35 -7.53
C GLU A 48 -18.79 1.24 -7.37
N GLY A 49 -17.90 1.33 -6.38
CA GLY A 49 -16.85 0.35 -6.10
C GLY A 49 -15.64 0.44 -7.04
N LYS A 50 -15.43 1.55 -7.75
CA LYS A 50 -14.31 1.70 -8.69
C LYS A 50 -13.10 2.34 -8.00
N PRO A 51 -11.86 1.88 -8.25
CA PRO A 51 -10.66 2.50 -7.66
C PRO A 51 -10.51 3.97 -8.03
N GLN A 52 -10.19 4.82 -7.06
CA GLN A 52 -10.03 6.26 -7.24
C GLN A 52 -8.62 6.75 -6.86
N PHE A 53 -8.24 6.59 -5.59
CA PHE A 53 -6.92 6.99 -5.11
C PHE A 53 -6.23 5.84 -4.38
N ALA A 54 -4.91 5.73 -4.55
CA ALA A 54 -4.06 4.80 -3.81
C ALA A 54 -3.08 5.57 -2.92
N LYS A 55 -2.90 5.10 -1.69
CA LYS A 55 -1.85 5.55 -0.76
C LYS A 55 -0.98 4.37 -0.39
N MET A 56 0.33 4.56 -0.43
CA MET A 56 1.33 3.53 -0.14
C MET A 56 2.24 4.01 0.97
N GLU A 57 2.45 3.18 1.99
CA GLU A 57 3.30 3.49 3.14
C GLU A 57 4.23 2.31 3.43
N VAL A 58 5.54 2.58 3.49
CA VAL A 58 6.55 1.57 3.84
C VAL A 58 6.48 1.31 5.35
N VAL A 59 6.45 0.05 5.76
CA VAL A 59 6.34 -0.40 7.16
C VAL A 59 7.43 -1.37 7.56
#